data_AF-S8E424-F1
#
_entry.id   AF-S8E424-F1
#
_cell.length_a   1.000
_cell.length_b   1.000
_cell.length_c   1.000
_cell.angle_alpha   90.00
_cell.angle_beta   90.00
_cell.angle_gamma   90.00
#
_symmetry.space_group_name_H-M   'P 1'
#
loop_
_entity.id
_entity.type
_entity.pdbx_description
1 polymer ?
#
loop_
_entity_poly.entity_id
_entity_poly.type
_entity_poly.pdbx_seq_one_letter_code
_entity_poly.pdbx_strand_id
1 'polypeptide(L)'
;MGGCVDLLGPRVLGKAYLPLLERGTRKTIVNVRSHAGSIGRCIDARNAVYSLSKLAVNMLSHKQAIERPDLIVISLCPGHAQTGAYIKTGRANPPLTVEESVAGQLRVVEALTREHSGRFWQYDEKELLW
;
A
#
# COMPACT_ATOMS: atom_id res chain seq x y z
N MET A 1 10.54 4.29 -16.40
CA MET A 1 9.15 4.56 -16.85
C MET A 1 8.05 3.90 -15.99
N GLY A 2 8.31 3.33 -14.81
CA GLY A 2 7.27 2.66 -14.00
C GLY A 2 6.45 3.53 -13.04
N GLY A 3 6.85 4.79 -12.78
CA GLY A 3 6.26 5.60 -11.70
C GLY A 3 4.78 5.99 -11.91
N CYS A 4 4.35 6.19 -13.16
CA CYS A 4 2.97 6.61 -13.44
C CYS A 4 1.95 5.47 -13.29
N VAL A 5 2.36 4.21 -13.53
CA VAL A 5 1.47 3.04 -13.42
C VAL A 5 1.01 2.85 -11.97
N ASP A 6 1.93 3.03 -11.02
CA ASP A 6 1.69 2.85 -9.59
C ASP A 6 0.69 3.83 -8.97
N LEU A 7 0.48 4.99 -9.62
CA LEU A 7 -0.40 6.07 -9.16
C LEU A 7 -1.71 6.11 -9.97
N LEU A 8 -1.60 6.15 -11.30
CA LEU A 8 -2.77 6.28 -12.17
C LEU A 8 -3.61 4.99 -12.17
N GLY A 9 -2.96 3.82 -12.09
CA GLY A 9 -3.64 2.53 -12.03
C GLY A 9 -4.67 2.47 -10.88
N PRO A 10 -4.24 2.62 -9.61
CA PRO A 10 -5.16 2.61 -8.47
C PRO A 10 -6.25 3.68 -8.54
N ARG A 11 -5.94 4.88 -9.07
CA ARG A 11 -6.92 5.96 -9.23
C ARG A 11 -8.01 5.61 -10.25
N VAL A 12 -7.62 5.07 -11.40
CA VAL A 12 -8.54 4.69 -12.48
C VAL A 12 -9.37 3.47 -12.06
N LEU A 13 -8.75 2.44 -11.48
CA LEU A 13 -9.46 1.27 -10.96
C LEU A 13 -10.43 1.66 -9.84
N GLY A 14 -10.02 2.48 -8.89
CA GLY A 14 -10.90 2.96 -7.82
C GLY A 14 -12.15 3.65 -8.35
N LYS A 15 -12.02 4.44 -9.42
CA LYS A 15 -13.17 5.06 -10.11
C LYS A 15 -14.05 4.03 -10.84
N ALA A 16 -13.44 3.13 -11.60
CA ALA A 16 -14.16 2.14 -12.40
C ALA A 16 -14.96 1.15 -11.53
N TYR A 17 -14.41 0.76 -10.38
CA TYR A 17 -15.03 -0.20 -9.47
C TYR A 17 -15.91 0.45 -8.38
N LEU A 18 -16.02 1.79 -8.37
CA LEU A 18 -16.80 2.51 -7.37
C LEU A 18 -18.26 2.05 -7.27
N PRO A 19 -19.01 1.82 -8.37
CA PRO A 19 -20.39 1.33 -8.27
C PRO A 19 -20.49 -0.06 -7.63
N LEU A 20 -19.46 -0.89 -7.78
CA LEU A 20 -19.41 -2.21 -7.16
C LEU A 20 -19.09 -2.13 -5.66
N LEU A 21 -18.16 -1.24 -5.29
CA LEU A 21 -17.87 -0.93 -3.89
C LEU A 21 -19.10 -0.38 -3.17
N GLU A 22 -19.88 0.47 -3.83
CA GLU A 22 -21.10 1.06 -3.24
C GLU A 22 -22.18 0.04 -2.93
N ARG A 23 -22.27 -1.02 -3.73
CA ARG A 23 -23.19 -2.16 -3.53
C ARG A 23 -22.67 -3.19 -2.54
N GLY A 24 -21.37 -3.17 -2.24
CA GLY A 24 -20.74 -4.08 -1.29
C GLY A 24 -21.07 -3.75 0.17
N THR A 25 -21.02 -4.77 1.02
CA THR A 25 -21.15 -4.61 2.48
C THR A 25 -19.84 -4.14 3.10
N ARG A 26 -18.72 -4.68 2.63
CA ARG A 26 -17.36 -4.32 3.05
C ARG A 26 -16.69 -3.46 1.99
N LYS A 27 -16.87 -2.15 2.09
CA LYS A 27 -16.45 -1.17 1.08
C LYS A 27 -14.99 -0.75 1.28
N THR A 28 -14.05 -1.61 0.91
CA THR A 28 -12.62 -1.44 1.22
C THR A 28 -11.76 -1.31 -0.04
N ILE A 29 -10.83 -0.34 -0.03
CA ILE A 29 -9.75 -0.18 -1.01
C ILE A 29 -8.42 -0.33 -0.29
N VAL A 30 -7.61 -1.30 -0.72
CA VAL A 30 -6.26 -1.53 -0.18
C VAL A 30 -5.24 -1.22 -1.27
N ASN A 31 -4.52 -0.12 -1.11
CA ASN A 31 -3.44 0.25 -2.02
C ASN A 31 -2.14 -0.38 -1.51
N VAL A 32 -1.64 -1.43 -2.17
CA VAL A 32 -0.36 -2.06 -1.79
C VAL A 32 0.83 -1.20 -2.26
N ARG A 33 1.68 -0.79 -1.33
CA ARG A 33 2.79 0.17 -1.49
C ARG A 33 4.10 -0.41 -0.94
N SER A 34 5.14 0.42 -0.81
CA SER A 34 6.38 0.07 -0.10
C SER A 34 6.69 1.11 0.97
N HIS A 35 7.39 0.70 2.03
CA HIS A 35 7.92 1.58 3.07
C HIS A 35 8.90 2.62 2.51
N ALA A 36 9.46 2.42 1.32
CA ALA A 36 10.27 3.43 0.63
C ALA A 36 9.53 4.75 0.36
N GLY A 37 8.20 4.73 0.37
CA GLY A 37 7.36 5.93 0.29
C GLY A 37 7.08 6.62 1.63
N SER A 38 7.70 6.17 2.73
CA SER A 38 7.59 6.78 4.05
C SER A 38 8.67 7.84 4.23
N ILE A 39 8.30 9.11 4.33
CA ILE A 39 9.21 10.21 4.65
C ILE A 39 9.77 10.01 6.05
N GLY A 40 8.94 9.62 7.02
CA GLY A 40 9.35 9.34 8.39
C GLY A 40 10.36 8.19 8.55
N ARG A 41 10.52 7.35 7.52
CA ARG A 41 11.51 6.25 7.45
C ARG A 41 12.44 6.34 6.24
N CYS A 42 12.62 7.51 5.65
CA CYS A 42 13.54 7.69 4.54
C CYS A 42 14.99 7.61 5.05
N ILE A 43 15.61 6.43 4.92
CA ILE A 43 16.94 6.14 5.50
C ILE A 43 18.09 6.57 4.57
N ASP A 44 17.85 6.69 3.25
CA ASP A 44 18.89 7.08 2.29
C ASP A 44 18.35 7.77 1.03
N ALA A 45 19.27 8.30 0.19
CA ALA A 45 18.94 9.02 -1.05
C ALA A 45 18.73 8.10 -2.27
N ARG A 46 18.75 6.77 -2.10
CA ARG A 46 18.64 5.83 -3.23
C ARG A 46 17.19 5.75 -3.69
N ASN A 47 17.02 5.35 -4.95
CA ASN A 47 15.71 5.05 -5.53
C ASN A 47 14.69 6.21 -5.46
N ALA A 48 15.15 7.47 -5.49
CA ALA A 48 14.29 8.67 -5.33
C ALA A 48 13.00 8.63 -6.16
N VAL A 49 13.06 8.25 -7.43
CA VAL A 49 11.87 8.17 -8.31
C VAL A 49 10.88 7.08 -7.85
N TYR A 50 11.37 5.96 -7.35
CA TYR A 50 10.54 4.89 -6.80
C TYR A 50 9.92 5.32 -5.45
N SER A 51 10.71 5.93 -4.57
CA SER A 51 10.22 6.47 -3.30
C SER A 51 9.13 7.52 -3.53
N LEU A 52 9.33 8.43 -4.49
CA LEU A 52 8.32 9.42 -4.91
C LEU A 52 7.05 8.77 -5.46
N SER A 53 7.14 7.72 -6.29
CA SER A 53 5.93 7.04 -6.80
C SER A 53 5.15 6.33 -5.68
N LYS A 54 5.84 5.82 -4.66
CA LYS A 54 5.20 5.21 -3.49
C LYS A 54 4.58 6.26 -2.56
N LEU A 55 5.28 7.37 -2.32
CA LEU A 55 4.76 8.53 -1.58
C LEU A 55 3.53 9.15 -2.26
N ALA A 56 3.51 9.25 -3.59
CA ALA A 56 2.39 9.85 -4.31
C ALA A 56 1.05 9.14 -4.02
N VAL A 57 1.07 7.83 -3.78
CA VAL A 57 -0.17 7.12 -3.48
C VAL A 57 -0.52 7.07 -2.01
N ASN A 58 0.45 7.28 -1.14
CA ASN A 58 0.15 7.61 0.24
C ASN A 58 -0.79 8.83 0.30
N MET A 59 -0.47 9.88 -0.46
CA MET A 59 -1.36 11.02 -0.65
C MET A 59 -2.68 10.66 -1.35
N LEU A 60 -2.65 9.81 -2.38
CA LEU A 60 -3.89 9.36 -3.05
C LEU A 60 -4.84 8.64 -2.08
N SER A 61 -4.35 7.66 -1.31
CA SER A 61 -5.14 6.93 -0.32
C SER A 61 -5.76 7.89 0.70
N HIS A 62 -4.97 8.85 1.19
CA HIS A 62 -5.44 9.86 2.13
C HIS A 62 -6.54 10.74 1.53
N LYS A 63 -6.37 11.22 0.30
CA LYS A 63 -7.38 12.03 -0.39
C LYS A 63 -8.64 11.23 -0.72
N GLN A 64 -8.52 9.96 -1.10
CA GLN A 64 -9.66 9.07 -1.32
C GLN A 64 -10.45 8.82 -0.03
N ALA A 65 -9.77 8.65 1.11
CA ALA A 65 -10.42 8.51 2.41
C ALA A 65 -11.20 9.77 2.82
N ILE A 66 -10.66 10.97 2.53
CA ILE A 66 -11.35 12.24 2.76
C ILE A 66 -12.56 12.40 1.82
N GLU A 67 -12.38 12.11 0.52
CA GLU A 67 -13.43 12.23 -0.50
C GLU A 67 -14.59 11.25 -0.23
N ARG A 68 -14.29 10.07 0.33
CA ARG A 68 -15.24 8.98 0.56
C ARG A 68 -15.11 8.41 1.97
N PRO A 69 -15.61 9.14 3.00
CA PRO A 69 -15.57 8.67 4.39
C PRO A 69 -16.46 7.42 4.61
N ASP A 70 -17.35 7.12 3.67
CA ASP A 70 -18.16 5.92 3.65
C ASP A 70 -17.37 4.66 3.21
N LEU A 71 -16.15 4.81 2.69
CA LEU A 71 -15.23 3.72 2.32
C LEU A 71 -14.07 3.57 3.32
N ILE A 72 -13.53 2.36 3.43
CA ILE A 72 -12.27 2.11 4.14
C ILE A 72 -11.16 2.14 3.09
N VAL A 73 -10.30 3.14 3.12
CA VAL A 73 -9.18 3.27 2.15
C VAL A 73 -7.87 3.30 2.91
N ILE A 74 -6.97 2.36 2.63
CA ILE A 74 -5.67 2.31 3.29
C ILE A 74 -4.51 2.19 2.31
N SER A 75 -3.33 2.62 2.75
CA SER A 75 -2.06 2.17 2.18
C SER A 75 -1.53 0.98 2.99
N LEU A 76 -0.97 -0.03 2.31
CA LEU A 76 -0.42 -1.23 2.96
C LEU A 76 0.97 -1.55 2.43
N CYS A 77 1.97 -1.64 3.31
CA CYS A 77 3.32 -2.10 2.99
C CYS A 77 3.42 -3.62 3.26
N PRO A 78 3.74 -4.44 2.24
CA PRO A 78 3.81 -5.89 2.38
C PRO A 78 5.07 -6.37 3.14
N GLY A 79 5.98 -5.46 3.51
CA GLY A 79 7.31 -5.83 4.01
C GLY A 79 8.29 -6.15 2.88
N HIS A 80 9.49 -6.59 3.27
CA HIS A 80 10.56 -6.96 2.33
C HIS A 80 10.55 -8.47 2.13
N ALA A 81 9.83 -8.94 1.11
CA ALA A 81 9.58 -10.36 0.84
C ALA A 81 10.43 -10.90 -0.33
N GLN A 82 10.74 -12.19 -0.28
CA GLN A 82 11.50 -12.98 -1.27
C GLN A 82 10.74 -13.16 -2.60
N THR A 83 10.51 -12.06 -3.32
CA THR A 83 9.86 -12.11 -4.64
C THR A 83 10.85 -12.48 -5.75
N GLY A 84 10.39 -13.12 -6.82
CA GLY A 84 11.23 -13.49 -7.97
C GLY A 84 11.95 -12.29 -8.61
N ALA A 85 11.36 -11.09 -8.56
CA ALA A 85 12.00 -9.86 -9.02
C ALA A 85 13.20 -9.46 -8.15
N TYR A 86 13.12 -9.66 -6.84
CA TYR A 86 14.22 -9.37 -5.92
C TYR A 86 15.29 -10.46 -5.97
N ILE A 87 14.91 -11.74 -6.05
CA ILE A 87 15.85 -12.87 -6.10
C ILE A 87 16.81 -12.74 -7.31
N LYS A 88 16.32 -12.22 -8.44
CA LYS A 88 17.13 -11.94 -9.65
C LYS A 88 18.14 -10.81 -9.49
N THR A 89 18.10 -10.04 -8.40
CA THR A 89 19.06 -8.95 -8.16
C THR A 89 20.41 -9.45 -7.64
N GLY A 90 20.52 -10.72 -7.24
CA GLY A 90 21.74 -11.30 -6.66
C GLY A 90 22.11 -10.74 -5.28
N ARG A 91 21.21 -9.97 -4.65
CA ARG A 91 21.39 -9.41 -3.30
C ARG A 91 21.01 -10.43 -2.24
N ALA A 92 21.45 -10.18 -1.00
CA ALA A 92 21.05 -10.96 0.16
C ALA A 92 19.51 -11.07 0.24
N ASN A 93 19.03 -12.28 0.50
CA ASN A 93 17.60 -12.58 0.50
C ASN A 93 16.84 -11.68 1.49
N PRO A 94 15.64 -11.22 1.11
CA PRO A 94 14.77 -10.49 2.01
C PRO A 94 14.41 -11.33 3.25
N PRO A 95 14.16 -10.69 4.40
CA PRO A 95 13.91 -11.38 5.67
C PRO A 95 12.57 -12.13 5.70
N LEU A 96 11.63 -11.84 4.79
CA LEU A 96 10.32 -12.48 4.76
C LEU A 96 10.18 -13.41 3.55
N THR A 97 9.50 -14.53 3.74
CA THR A 97 8.92 -15.30 2.64
C THR A 97 7.71 -14.57 2.04
N VAL A 98 7.25 -15.01 0.87
CA VAL A 98 6.02 -14.46 0.26
C VAL A 98 4.81 -14.82 1.11
N GLU A 99 4.81 -16.03 1.66
CA GLU A 99 3.74 -16.58 2.49
C GLU A 99 3.58 -15.78 3.78
N GLU A 100 4.68 -15.45 4.46
CA GLU A 100 4.67 -14.61 5.67
C GLU A 100 4.15 -13.20 5.38
N SER A 101 4.60 -12.62 4.27
CA SER A 101 4.15 -11.29 3.83
C SER A 101 2.65 -11.26 3.53
N VAL A 102 2.13 -12.25 2.80
CA VAL A 102 0.70 -12.32 2.45
C VAL A 102 -0.15 -12.63 3.69
N ALA A 103 0.28 -13.56 4.55
CA ALA A 103 -0.44 -13.88 5.78
C ALA A 103 -0.58 -12.64 6.69
N GLY A 104 0.46 -11.83 6.82
CA GLY A 104 0.40 -10.56 7.55
C GLY A 104 -0.55 -9.54 6.91
N GLN A 105 -0.47 -9.36 5.59
CA GLN A 105 -1.37 -8.48 4.86
C GLN A 105 -2.85 -8.87 5.04
N LEU A 106 -3.16 -10.17 5.01
CA LEU A 106 -4.52 -10.66 5.22
C LEU A 106 -5.04 -10.34 6.62
N ARG A 107 -4.23 -10.55 7.67
CA ARG A 107 -4.60 -10.18 9.05
C ARG A 107 -4.92 -8.69 9.17
N VAL A 108 -4.07 -7.83 8.61
CA VAL A 108 -4.32 -6.38 8.58
C VAL A 108 -5.65 -6.10 7.90
N VAL A 109 -5.85 -6.66 6.69
CA VAL A 109 -7.07 -6.43 5.90
C VAL A 109 -8.30 -6.93 6.62
N GLU A 110 -8.26 -8.06 7.30
CA GLU A 110 -9.37 -8.63 8.08
C GLU A 110 -9.74 -7.76 9.29
N ALA A 111 -8.76 -7.17 9.96
CA ALA A 111 -8.97 -6.29 11.11
C ALA A 111 -9.44 -4.86 10.77
N LEU A 112 -9.50 -4.47 9.48
CA LEU A 112 -9.83 -3.10 9.11
C LEU A 112 -11.24 -2.67 9.53
N THR A 113 -11.31 -1.41 9.98
CA THR A 113 -12.52 -0.69 10.38
C THR A 113 -12.45 0.71 9.76
N ARG A 114 -13.52 1.50 9.87
CA ARG A 114 -13.56 2.89 9.36
C ARG A 114 -12.49 3.79 9.98
N GLU A 115 -12.12 3.55 11.24
CA GLU A 115 -11.10 4.31 11.97
C GLU A 115 -9.67 4.11 11.43
N HIS A 116 -9.48 3.04 10.66
CA HIS A 116 -8.20 2.75 10.01
C HIS A 116 -8.07 3.46 8.65
N SER A 117 -9.15 4.05 8.12
CA SER A 117 -9.17 4.71 6.81
C SER A 117 -8.26 5.94 6.78
N GLY A 118 -7.57 6.14 5.66
CA GLY A 118 -6.64 7.25 5.45
C GLY A 118 -5.31 7.10 6.19
N ARG A 119 -4.96 5.90 6.65
CA ARG A 119 -3.70 5.59 7.36
C ARG A 119 -2.82 4.61 6.58
N PHE A 120 -1.56 4.49 6.99
CA PHE A 120 -0.56 3.63 6.35
C PHE A 120 -0.16 2.49 7.28
N TRP A 121 -0.31 1.26 6.81
CA TRP A 121 -0.08 0.06 7.61
C TRP A 121 1.06 -0.79 7.04
N GLN A 122 1.73 -1.53 7.91
CA GLN A 122 2.68 -2.57 7.57
C GLN A 122 2.01 -3.95 7.73
N TYR A 123 2.51 -4.96 7.01
CA TYR A 123 2.04 -6.36 7.09
C TYR A 123 2.01 -6.94 8.52
N ASP A 124 2.76 -6.37 9.46
CA ASP A 124 2.82 -6.76 10.88
C ASP A 124 1.95 -5.87 11.78
N GLU A 125 0.89 -5.27 11.22
CA GLU A 125 -0.12 -4.46 11.92
C GLU A 125 0.39 -3.14 12.51
N LYS A 126 1.67 -2.81 12.29
CA LYS A 126 2.23 -1.51 12.67
C LYS A 126 1.73 -0.42 11.74
N GLU A 127 1.25 0.67 12.32
CA GLU A 127 1.08 1.91 11.58
C GLU A 127 2.45 2.50 11.24
N LEU A 128 2.57 2.95 10.00
CA LEU A 128 3.74 3.65 9.48
C LEU A 128 3.44 5.14 9.36
N LEU A 129 4.45 5.95 9.65
CA LEU A 129 4.40 7.36 9.28
C LEU A 129 4.48 7.49 7.76
N TRP A 130 3.79 8.51 7.24
CA TRP A 130 3.88 8.88 5.84
C TRP A 130 5.29 9.32 5.44
#